data_AF-A0A2D6MBV6-F1
#
_entry.id   AF-A0A2D6MBV6-F1
#
_cell.length_a   1.000
_cell.length_b   1.000
_cell.length_c   1.000
_cell.angle_alpha   90.00
_cell.angle_beta   90.00
_cell.angle_gamma   90.00
#
_symmetry.space_group_name_H-M   'P 1'
#
loop_
_entity.id
_entity.type
_entity.pdbx_description
1 polymer ?
#
loop_
_entity_poly.entity_id
_entity_poly.type
_entity_poly.pdbx_seq_one_letter_code
_entity_poly.pdbx_strand_id
1 'polypeptide(L)'
;MKLIWKEVSPYSGREIEEDAPVNSVAGGGVDMSPGVLYQKKKKQRELMTREGQRIDGRTKSYREHRKKLESARARRQEALASKKSGFAEQILKSMKKHKTSC
;
A
#
# COMPACT_ATOMS: atom_id res chain seq x y z
N MET A 1 35.57 -20.18 9.99
CA MET A 1 35.54 -21.42 9.16
C MET A 1 34.99 -21.04 7.80
N LYS A 2 35.73 -21.27 6.72
CA LYS A 2 35.36 -20.83 5.36
C LYS A 2 34.66 -21.99 4.65
N LEU A 3 33.45 -21.78 4.13
CA LEU A 3 32.70 -22.80 3.40
C LEU A 3 33.44 -23.13 2.08
N ILE A 4 33.53 -24.43 1.76
CA ILE A 4 34.40 -24.98 0.70
C ILE A 4 33.70 -25.03 -0.67
N TRP A 5 32.43 -24.61 -0.78
CA TRP A 5 31.69 -24.61 -2.03
C TRP A 5 30.77 -23.40 -2.15
N LYS A 6 30.51 -22.97 -3.40
CA LYS A 6 29.66 -21.82 -3.75
C LYS A 6 28.41 -22.31 -4.49
N GLU A 7 27.25 -21.73 -4.18
CA GLU A 7 25.99 -22.01 -4.87
C GLU A 7 25.88 -21.22 -6.18
N VAL A 8 25.49 -21.91 -7.26
CA VAL A 8 25.40 -21.36 -8.62
C VAL A 8 24.00 -21.67 -9.17
N SER A 9 23.39 -20.69 -9.85
CA SER A 9 22.08 -20.87 -10.48
C SER A 9 22.13 -21.89 -11.63
N PRO A 10 21.26 -22.93 -11.64
CA PRO A 10 21.28 -23.96 -12.68
C PRO A 10 20.89 -23.44 -14.07
N TYR A 11 20.26 -22.27 -14.17
CA TYR A 11 19.82 -21.69 -15.45
C TYR A 11 20.81 -20.69 -16.04
N SER A 12 21.59 -19.98 -15.21
CA SER A 12 22.43 -18.87 -15.66
C SER A 12 23.93 -19.04 -15.41
N GLY A 13 24.34 -20.05 -14.62
CA GLY A 13 25.76 -20.37 -14.39
C GLY A 13 26.56 -19.28 -13.67
N ARG A 14 25.92 -18.22 -13.18
CA ARG A 14 26.55 -17.13 -12.44
C ARG A 14 26.48 -17.40 -10.94
N GLU A 15 27.52 -17.01 -10.22
CA GLU A 15 27.54 -17.02 -8.75
C GLU A 15 26.41 -16.11 -8.24
N ILE A 16 25.60 -16.65 -7.34
CA ILE A 16 24.50 -15.91 -6.73
C ILE A 16 25.13 -15.05 -5.62
N GLU A 17 25.55 -13.82 -5.93
CA GLU A 17 25.86 -12.79 -4.93
C GLU A 17 24.54 -12.28 -4.33
N GLU A 18 23.95 -13.03 -3.40
CA GLU A 18 22.87 -12.52 -2.53
C GLU A 18 23.46 -11.57 -1.47
N ASP A 19 24.18 -10.54 -1.90
CA ASP A 19 24.64 -9.43 -1.05
C ASP A 19 23.69 -8.23 -1.18
N ALA A 20 22.45 -8.44 -0.78
CA ALA A 20 21.60 -7.40 -0.23
C ALA A 20 20.44 -8.09 0.50
N PRO A 21 20.19 -7.82 1.79
CA PRO A 21 18.98 -8.30 2.43
C PRO A 21 17.77 -7.74 1.68
N VAL A 22 17.01 -8.64 1.06
CA VAL A 22 15.71 -8.35 0.48
C VAL A 22 14.83 -7.83 1.61
N ASN A 23 14.51 -6.54 1.50
CA ASN A 23 13.59 -5.75 2.32
C ASN A 23 14.02 -5.48 3.78
N SER A 24 13.87 -4.20 4.15
CA SER A 24 14.01 -3.69 5.49
C SER A 24 12.88 -4.20 6.39
N VAL A 25 12.90 -5.47 6.78
CA VAL A 25 12.13 -5.94 7.94
C VAL A 25 12.87 -5.50 9.20
N ALA A 26 12.24 -4.62 9.97
CA ALA A 26 12.64 -4.16 11.31
C ALA A 26 13.71 -3.05 11.44
N GLY A 27 13.95 -2.23 10.41
CA GLY A 27 14.78 -1.02 10.53
C GLY A 27 14.09 0.19 11.19
N GLY A 28 12.79 0.12 11.45
CA GLY A 28 12.07 1.11 12.26
C GLY A 28 11.52 0.38 13.47
N GLY A 29 11.74 0.89 14.68
CA GLY A 29 11.36 0.30 15.99
C GLY A 29 9.85 0.08 16.18
N VAL A 30 9.26 -0.70 15.30
CA VAL A 30 7.88 -1.14 15.27
C VAL A 30 7.90 -2.56 15.80
N ASP A 31 7.62 -2.68 17.09
CA ASP A 31 7.41 -3.97 17.73
C ASP A 31 6.16 -4.65 17.14
N MET A 32 6.36 -5.82 16.56
CA MET A 32 5.32 -6.66 15.95
C MET A 32 4.80 -7.74 16.93
N SER A 33 5.21 -7.67 18.20
CA SER A 33 4.73 -8.59 19.23
C SER A 33 3.21 -8.47 19.42
N PRO A 34 2.48 -9.60 19.53
CA PRO A 34 1.02 -9.62 19.58
C PRO A 34 0.42 -8.85 20.76
N GLY A 35 1.21 -8.46 21.78
CA GLY A 35 0.78 -7.64 22.91
C GLY A 35 0.88 -6.12 22.71
N VAL A 36 1.74 -5.62 21.81
CA VAL A 36 2.04 -4.18 21.69
C VAL A 36 1.01 -3.42 20.86
N LEU A 37 0.29 -4.12 19.99
CA LEU A 37 -0.83 -3.55 19.23
C LEU A 37 -2.00 -3.12 20.15
N TYR A 38 -2.24 -3.84 21.25
CA TYR A 38 -3.33 -3.54 22.19
C TYR A 38 -2.96 -2.46 23.22
N GLN A 39 -1.67 -2.26 23.49
CA GLN A 39 -1.18 -1.24 24.44
C GLN A 39 -1.04 0.16 23.82
N LYS A 40 -1.14 0.30 22.49
CA LYS A 40 -1.31 1.59 21.81
C LYS A 40 -2.73 2.11 22.06
N LYS A 41 -2.91 2.56 23.31
CA LYS A 41 -3.89 3.48 23.86
C LYS A 41 -4.93 3.91 22.84
N LYS A 42 -6.20 3.64 23.18
CA LYS A 42 -7.35 4.50 22.85
C LYS A 42 -7.10 5.94 23.36
N LYS A 43 -6.03 6.61 22.92
CA LYS A 43 -6.01 8.06 22.85
C LYS A 43 -7.07 8.34 21.81
N GLN A 44 -8.27 8.67 22.28
CA GLN A 44 -9.17 9.56 21.57
C GLN A 44 -8.32 10.79 21.27
N ARG A 45 -7.56 10.74 20.17
CA ARG A 45 -6.79 11.86 19.67
C ARG A 45 -7.87 12.80 19.23
N GLU A 46 -8.24 13.71 20.13
CA GLU A 46 -8.94 14.92 19.77
C GLU A 46 -8.29 15.39 18.47
N LEU A 47 -9.10 15.57 17.43
CA LEU A 47 -8.57 15.89 16.11
C LEU A 47 -7.82 17.21 16.30
N MET A 48 -6.49 17.17 16.32
CA MET A 48 -5.66 18.33 16.59
C MET A 48 -4.95 18.73 15.31
N THR A 49 -4.80 20.03 15.07
CA THR A 49 -3.96 20.53 13.97
C THR A 49 -2.50 20.18 14.24
N ARG A 50 -1.64 20.30 13.22
CA ARG A 50 -0.18 20.13 13.37
C ARG A 50 0.41 21.06 14.43
N GLU A 51 -0.26 22.18 14.70
CA GLU A 51 0.10 23.20 15.68
C GLU A 51 -0.49 22.93 17.08
N GLY A 52 -1.15 21.78 17.28
CA GLY A 52 -1.69 21.37 18.58
C GLY A 52 -3.01 22.03 18.97
N GLN A 53 -3.72 22.67 18.03
CA GLN A 53 -5.04 23.24 18.30
C GLN A 53 -6.13 22.18 18.13
N ARG A 54 -7.02 22.06 19.12
CA ARG A 54 -8.20 21.20 19.04
C ARG A 54 -9.12 21.67 17.91
N ILE A 55 -9.39 20.78 16.96
CA ILE A 55 -10.27 21.05 15.82
C ILE A 55 -11.72 20.85 16.29
N ASP A 56 -12.38 21.97 16.58
CA ASP A 56 -13.82 21.99 16.82
C ASP A 56 -14.58 21.85 15.48
N GLY A 57 -15.61 21.00 15.44
CA GLY A 57 -16.42 20.72 14.25
C GLY A 57 -17.18 21.94 13.71
N ARG A 58 -17.30 23.01 14.50
CA ARG A 58 -17.91 24.28 14.08
C ARG A 58 -16.96 25.20 13.32
N THR A 59 -15.66 24.97 13.40
CA THR A 59 -14.63 25.85 12.83
C THR A 59 -14.58 25.78 11.30
N LYS A 60 -14.14 26.87 10.66
CA LYS A 60 -13.94 26.93 9.20
C LYS A 60 -12.89 25.91 8.74
N SER A 61 -11.80 25.76 9.49
CA SER A 61 -10.72 24.80 9.20
C SER A 61 -11.21 23.35 9.17
N TYR A 62 -12.09 22.94 10.10
CA TYR A 62 -12.70 21.61 10.05
C TYR A 62 -13.55 21.40 8.79
N ARG A 63 -14.35 22.40 8.41
CA ARG A 63 -15.21 22.33 7.22
C ARG A 63 -14.39 22.17 5.94
N GLU A 64 -13.28 22.88 5.81
CA GLU A 64 -12.35 22.74 4.69
C GLU A 64 -11.67 21.37 4.66
N HIS A 65 -11.20 20.90 5.82
CA HIS A 65 -10.62 19.57 5.96
C HIS A 65 -11.62 18.47 5.58
N ARG A 66 -12.88 18.60 6.02
CA ARG A 66 -13.98 17.69 5.66
C ARG A 66 -14.21 17.68 4.15
N LYS A 67 -14.32 18.85 3.51
CA LYS A 67 -14.47 18.97 2.05
C LYS A 67 -13.31 18.29 1.31
N LYS A 68 -12.07 18.47 1.79
CA LYS A 68 -10.89 17.81 1.22
C LYS A 68 -11.00 16.29 1.31
N LEU A 69 -11.43 15.75 2.46
CA LEU A 69 -11.64 14.32 2.64
C LEU A 69 -12.76 13.76 1.75
N GLU A 70 -13.88 14.47 1.62
CA GLU A 70 -15.00 14.07 0.75
C GLU A 70 -14.56 14.07 -0.72
N SER A 71 -13.85 15.09 -1.18
CA SER A 71 -13.31 15.13 -2.56
C SER A 71 -12.32 14.00 -2.84
N ALA A 72 -11.46 13.66 -1.86
CA ALA A 72 -10.53 12.55 -1.98
C ALA A 72 -11.24 11.19 -2.03
N ARG A 73 -12.35 11.03 -1.28
CA ARG A 73 -13.17 9.82 -1.33
C ARG A 73 -13.86 9.65 -2.68
N ALA A 74 -14.45 10.72 -3.22
CA ALA A 74 -15.06 10.72 -4.55
C ALA A 74 -14.05 10.31 -5.64
N ARG A 75 -12.87 10.95 -5.66
CA ARG A 75 -11.78 10.59 -6.61
C ARG A 75 -11.38 9.12 -6.53
N ARG A 76 -11.32 8.55 -5.33
CA ARG A 76 -11.00 7.12 -5.14
C ARG A 76 -12.13 6.23 -5.68
N GLN A 77 -13.38 6.59 -5.46
CA GLN A 77 -14.52 5.84 -5.97
C GLN A 77 -14.58 5.87 -7.50
N GLU A 78 -14.36 7.03 -8.12
CA GLU A 78 -14.26 7.19 -9.57
C GLU A 78 -13.12 6.35 -10.16
N ALA A 79 -11.93 6.42 -9.55
CA ALA A 79 -10.78 5.63 -9.99
C ALA A 79 -10.98 4.10 -9.81
N LEU A 80 -11.75 3.68 -8.81
CA LEU A 80 -12.12 2.28 -8.64
C LEU A 80 -13.17 1.85 -9.66
N ALA A 81 -14.14 2.71 -9.97
CA ALA A 81 -15.16 2.44 -10.98
C ALA A 81 -14.53 2.26 -12.37
N SER A 82 -13.62 3.14 -12.77
CA SER A 82 -12.95 3.06 -14.08
C SER A 82 -12.06 1.81 -14.22
N LYS A 83 -11.44 1.35 -13.13
CA LYS A 83 -10.62 0.12 -13.13
C LYS A 83 -11.44 -1.16 -13.24
N LYS A 84 -12.64 -1.20 -12.65
CA LYS A 84 -13.51 -2.40 -12.66
C LYS A 84 -13.99 -2.75 -14.06
N SER A 85 -14.30 -1.76 -14.90
CA SER A 85 -14.78 -2.00 -16.26
C SER A 85 -13.65 -2.34 -17.22
N GLY A 86 -12.51 -1.63 -17.16
CA GLY A 86 -11.42 -1.77 -18.13
C GLY A 86 -10.82 -3.17 -18.21
N PHE A 87 -10.60 -3.85 -17.08
CA PHE A 87 -10.00 -5.19 -17.07
C PHE A 87 -10.94 -6.25 -17.67
N ALA A 88 -12.21 -6.26 -17.27
CA ALA A 88 -13.20 -7.21 -17.77
C ALA A 88 -13.49 -6.99 -19.27
N GLU A 89 -13.61 -5.72 -19.69
CA GLU A 89 -13.80 -5.36 -21.09
C GLU A 89 -12.60 -5.75 -21.96
N GLN A 90 -11.37 -5.59 -21.45
CA GLN A 90 -10.16 -6.00 -22.17
C GLN A 90 -10.11 -7.52 -22.38
N ILE A 91 -10.48 -8.30 -21.36
CA ILE A 91 -10.61 -9.77 -21.48
C ILE A 91 -11.67 -10.13 -22.52
N LEU A 92 -12.89 -9.58 -22.41
CA LEU A 92 -13.97 -9.81 -23.36
C LEU A 92 -13.59 -9.45 -24.80
N LYS A 93 -12.87 -8.33 -24.99
CA LYS A 93 -12.38 -7.89 -26.30
C LYS A 93 -11.36 -8.86 -26.88
N SER A 94 -10.44 -9.36 -26.06
CA SER A 94 -9.46 -10.38 -26.50
C SER A 94 -10.15 -11.66 -26.97
N MET A 95 -11.11 -12.17 -26.19
CA MET A 95 -11.87 -13.38 -26.53
C MET A 95 -12.68 -13.22 -27.83
N LYS A 96 -13.33 -12.06 -28.02
CA LYS A 96 -14.07 -11.76 -29.27
C LYS A 96 -13.14 -11.73 -30.48
N LYS A 97 -11.97 -11.09 -30.36
CA LYS A 97 -10.99 -10.99 -31.46
C LYS A 97 -10.49 -12.37 -31.92
N HIS A 98 -10.23 -13.27 -30.98
CA HIS A 98 -9.82 -14.64 -31.30
C HIS A 98 -10.95 -15.49 -31.91
N LYS A 99 -12.21 -15.25 -31.53
CA LYS A 99 -13.37 -15.92 -32.15
C LYS A 99 -13.62 -15.49 -33.60
N THR A 100 -13.31 -14.25 -33.95
CA THR A 100 -13.53 -13.71 -35.30
C THR A 100 -12.38 -13.97 -36.27
N SER A 101 -11.24 -14.50 -35.81
CA SER A 101 -10.07 -14.80 -36.64
C SER A 101 -10.00 -16.26 -37.10
N CYS A 102 -11.10 -17.00 -37.00
CA CYS A 102 -11.25 -18.37 -37.47
C CYS A 102 -12.39 -18.43 -38.50
#